data_AF-A0A7Y0BPW8-F1
#
_entry.id   AF-A0A7Y0BPW8-F1
#
_cell.length_a   1.000
_cell.length_b   1.000
_cell.length_c   1.000
_cell.angle_alpha   90.00
_cell.angle_beta   90.00
_cell.angle_gamma   90.00
#
_symmetry.space_group_name_H-M   'P 1'
#
loop_
_entity.id
_entity.type
_entity.pdbx_description
1 polymer ?
#
loop_
_entity_poly.entity_id
_entity_poly.type
_entity_poly.pdbx_seq_one_letter_code
_entity_poly.pdbx_strand_id
1 'polypeptide(L)' 'MKTKDAGLRIRIDRELREAFVEVCRGQDKPAAQVLREFMKEYVSAHQPLSSKHKRDRQPSGKGAAHEQ' A
#
# COMPACT_ATOMS: atom_id res chain seq x y z
N MET A 1 14.81 8.26 5.79
CA MET A 1 14.30 6.99 5.22
C MET A 1 13.02 7.29 4.47
N LYS A 2 13.02 7.32 3.12
CA LYS A 2 11.79 7.50 2.33
C LYS A 2 11.14 6.13 2.15
N THR A 3 10.05 5.89 2.86
CA THR A 3 9.13 4.78 2.58
C THR A 3 8.72 4.88 1.11
N LYS A 4 8.95 3.81 0.35
CA LYS A 4 8.49 3.74 -1.04
C LYS A 4 6.99 3.50 -0.99
N ASP A 5 6.20 4.56 -1.00
CA ASP A 5 4.75 4.45 -1.12
C ASP A 5 4.42 3.93 -2.52
N ALA A 6 3.76 2.77 -2.60
CA ALA A 6 3.24 2.21 -3.85
C ALA A 6 1.73 2.48 -3.93
N GLY A 7 1.28 3.02 -5.06
CA GLY A 7 -0.15 3.27 -5.31
C GLY A 7 -0.86 2.03 -5.86
N LEU A 8 -1.97 1.63 -5.22
CA LEU A 8 -2.89 0.61 -5.74
C LEU A 8 -4.20 1.30 -6.17
N ARG A 9 -4.56 1.22 -7.45
CA ARG A 9 -5.85 1.75 -7.94
C ARG A 9 -6.92 0.66 -7.88
N ILE A 10 -7.86 0.80 -6.95
CA ILE A 10 -8.98 -0.13 -6.78
C ILE A 10 -10.22 0.52 -7.38
N ARG A 11 -10.98 -0.22 -8.22
CA ARG A 11 -12.32 0.16 -8.64
C ARG A 11 -13.32 -0.54 -7.73
N ILE A 12 -14.22 0.22 -7.15
CA ILE A 12 -15.30 -0.27 -6.29
C ILE A 12 -16.60 0.41 -6.70
N ASP A 13 -17.72 -0.15 -6.25
CA ASP A 13 -19.01 0.45 -6.45
C ASP A 13 -19.11 1.83 -5.77
N ARG A 14 -19.89 2.74 -6.37
CA ARG A 14 -20.06 4.10 -5.84
C ARG A 14 -20.74 4.06 -4.48
N GLU A 15 -21.76 3.22 -4.32
CA GLU A 15 -22.52 3.13 -3.08
C GLU A 15 -21.64 2.59 -1.94
N LEU A 16 -20.81 1.57 -2.23
CA LEU A 16 -19.86 1.01 -1.27
C LEU A 16 -18.82 2.05 -0.83
N ARG A 17 -18.30 2.84 -1.78
CA ARG A 17 -17.36 3.92 -1.47
C ARG A 17 -17.98 4.95 -0.54
N GLU A 18 -19.22 5.38 -0.84
CA GLU A 18 -19.92 6.39 -0.05
C GLU A 18 -20.16 5.89 1.38
N ALA A 19 -20.71 4.69 1.53
CA ALA A 19 -20.93 4.06 2.82
C ALA A 19 -19.62 3.91 3.62
N PHE A 20 -18.54 3.46 2.98
CA PHE A 20 -17.23 3.30 3.63
C PHE A 20 -16.68 4.64 4.13
N VAL A 21 -16.77 5.69 3.32
CA VAL A 21 -16.29 7.02 3.69
C VAL A 21 -17.13 7.62 4.83
N GLU A 22 -18.44 7.44 4.83
CA GLU A 22 -19.32 7.89 5.92
C GLU A 22 -18.97 7.22 7.25
N VAL A 23 -18.77 5.90 7.24
CA VAL A 23 -18.36 5.14 8.43
C VAL A 23 -16.98 5.58 8.94
N CYS A 24 -16.03 5.83 8.02
CA CYS A 24 -14.70 6.34 8.38
C CYS A 24 -14.78 7.74 9.02
N ARG A 25 -15.63 8.62 8.47
CA ARG A 25 -15.89 9.96 9.03
C ARG A 25 -16.48 9.91 10.42
N GLY A 26 -17.45 9.02 10.66
CA GLY A 26 -18.03 8.82 11.99
C GLY A 26 -17.04 8.33 13.04
N GLN A 27 -15.94 7.71 12.61
CA GLN A 27 -14.86 7.22 13.48
C GLN A 27 -13.66 8.17 13.58
N ASP A 28 -13.74 9.37 12.98
CA ASP A 28 -12.65 10.35 12.90
C ASP A 28 -11.34 9.76 12.31
N LYS A 29 -11.47 8.76 11.44
CA LYS A 29 -10.33 8.08 10.81
C LYS A 29 -10.36 8.28 9.30
N PRO A 30 -9.23 8.62 8.65
CA PRO A 30 -9.20 8.70 7.20
C PRO A 30 -9.35 7.31 6.59
N ALA A 31 -10.15 7.21 5.53
CA ALA A 31 -10.42 5.96 4.81
C ALA A 31 -9.14 5.19 4.43
N ALA A 32 -8.08 5.90 4.05
CA ALA A 32 -6.78 5.32 3.72
C ALA A 32 -6.09 4.66 4.93
N GLN A 33 -6.30 5.17 6.15
CA GLN A 33 -5.76 4.55 7.37
C GLN A 33 -6.49 3.26 7.68
N VAL A 34 -7.83 3.28 7.67
CA VAL A 34 -8.66 2.10 7.89
C VAL A 34 -8.33 1.00 6.87
N LEU A 35 -8.17 1.36 5.59
CA LEU A 35 -7.80 0.41 4.55
C LEU A 35 -6.41 -0.22 4.80
N ARG A 36 -5.42 0.58 5.23
CA ARG A 36 -4.09 0.05 5.56
C ARG A 36 -4.10 -0.87 6.76
N GLU A 37 -4.86 -0.55 7.81
CA GLU A 37 -5.03 -1.40 8.98
C GLU A 37 -5.70 -2.72 8.59
N PHE A 38 -6.80 -2.64 7.84
CA PHE A 38 -7.51 -3.81 7.33
C PHE A 38 -6.61 -4.72 6.47
N MET A 39 -5.81 -4.13 5.56
CA MET A 39 -4.86 -4.90 4.75
C MET A 39 -3.79 -5.60 5.60
N LYS A 40 -3.28 -4.95 6.66
CA LYS A 40 -2.30 -5.57 7.57
C LYS A 40 -2.90 -6.75 8.32
N GLU A 41 -4.09 -6.58 8.88
CA GLU A 41 -4.80 -7.64 9.60
C GLU A 41 -5.12 -8.81 8.68
N TYR A 42 -5.64 -8.51 7.47
CA TYR A 42 -5.96 -9.53 6.48
C TYR A 42 -4.73 -10.35 6.08
N VAL A 43 -3.59 -9.69 5.81
CA VAL A 43 -2.33 -10.36 5.49
C VAL A 43 -1.82 -11.17 6.69
N SER A 44 -1.92 -10.64 7.91
CA SER A 44 -1.50 -11.36 9.11
C SER A 44 -2.33 -12.62 9.34
N ALA A 45 -3.63 -12.56 9.10
CA ALA A 45 -4.55 -13.69 9.26
C ALA A 45 -4.37 -14.76 8.18
N HIS A 46 -3.96 -14.37 6.97
CA HIS A 46 -3.86 -15.26 5.81
C HIS A 46 -2.43 -15.56 5.38
N GLN A 47 -1.41 -15.14 6.14
CA GLN A 47 -0.03 -15.47 5.78
C GLN A 47 0.22 -16.96 6.09
N PRO A 48 0.45 -17.82 5.08
CA PRO A 48 1.18 -19.04 5.34
C PRO A 48 2.57 -18.62 5.86
N LEU A 49 3.09 -19.31 6.87
CA LEU A 49 4.35 -19.05 7.59
C LEU A 49 5.63 -18.89 6.71
N SER A 50 5.52 -18.85 5.39
CA SER A 50 6.63 -18.83 4.44
C SER A 50 6.45 -17.78 3.33
N SER A 51 6.37 -16.50 3.69
CA SER A 51 6.64 -15.40 2.74
C SER A 51 7.55 -14.36 3.38
N LYS A 52 8.73 -14.84 3.77
CA LYS A 52 9.92 -14.02 4.02
C LYS A 52 10.10 -13.12 2.81
N HIS A 53 9.83 -11.82 2.97
CA HIS A 53 9.94 -10.77 1.95
C HIS A 53 11.33 -10.82 1.29
N LYS A 54 11.46 -11.65 0.25
CA LYS A 54 12.69 -11.89 -0.49
C LYS A 54 12.65 -10.94 -1.69
N ARG A 55 13.36 -9.82 -1.52
CA ARG A 55 14.12 -9.10 -2.54
C ARG A 55 13.55 -9.15 -3.97
N ASP A 56 12.92 -8.06 -4.39
CA ASP A 56 12.97 -7.57 -5.76
C ASP A 56 13.82 -6.28 -5.73
N ARG A 57 15.15 -6.37 -5.88
CA ARG A 57 15.89 -6.29 -7.16
C ARG A 57 15.36 -5.18 -8.09
N GLN A 58 16.09 -4.07 -8.14
CA GLN A 58 16.37 -3.48 -9.45
C GLN A 58 17.83 -3.03 -9.49
N PRO A 59 18.66 -3.60 -10.39
CA PRO A 59 19.92 -3.03 -10.80
C PRO A 59 19.67 -2.11 -12.00
N SER A 60 20.06 -0.85 -11.88
CA SER A 60 20.31 0.00 -13.05
C SER A 60 21.49 0.92 -12.72
N GLY A 61 22.69 0.33 -12.77
CA GLY A 61 23.90 1.08 -12.98
C GLY A 61 24.22 1.11 -14.48
N LYS A 62 24.39 2.31 -15.05
CA LYS A 62 25.60 2.77 -15.77
C LYS A 62 25.31 3.77 -16.89
N GLY A 63 26.18 4.77 -16.95
CA GLY A 63 26.43 5.70 -18.05
C GLY A 63 26.18 7.15 -17.65
N ALA A 64 27.12 8.08 -17.61
CA ALA A 64 28.57 8.06 -17.80
C ALA A 64 29.10 9.38 -17.19
N ALA A 65 30.34 9.37 -16.72
CA ALA A 65 31.09 10.56 -16.40
C ALA A 65 31.47 11.33 -17.69
N HIS A 66 31.37 12.66 -17.65
CA HIS A 66 32.16 13.64 -18.42
C HIS A 66 31.82 15.02 -17.80
N GLU A 67 32.62 15.60 -16.89
CA GLU A 67 33.83 16.39 -17.12
C GLU A 67 33.67 17.45 -18.23
N GLN A 68 33.25 18.66 -17.87
CA GLN A 68 34.03 19.91 -17.86
C GLN A 68 33.15 21.08 -17.41
#